data_AF-A0A521EG36-F1
#
_entry.id   AF-A0A521EG36-F1
#
_cell.length_a   1.000
_cell.length_b   1.000
_cell.length_c   1.000
_cell.angle_alpha   90.00
_cell.angle_beta   90.00
_cell.angle_gamma   90.00
#
_symmetry.space_group_name_H-M   'P 1'
#
loop_
_entity.id
_entity.type
_entity.pdbx_description
1 polymer ?
#
loop_
_entity_poly.entity_id
_entity_poly.type
_entity_poly.pdbx_seq_one_letter_code
_entity_poly.pdbx_strand_id
1 'polypeptide(L)'
;MLNVLIVYAVQEERVQLTMPRCKFHYCRTGVGKVAAAIAVEQAIATHQPDVVINIGTAGAIHYKIGSVHLCQKFVDRDMEKLNNFGVPFEEDFTDEVRKCGFFKNWVFESVCNTGDTFLTTADGTGDVFDMESFAVARVCRMNNVPFVGVKCVTDIIGQNSIQHWEEKLAEAQAILQQFVNDNPLLVPDDHITREARQIIHQLKMNKHPEGGWFKEVYKSDIVLKKEGLPGTFDSDRSALTSIYYLLAGERFSAFHKIKSPEVWYFHRGMPLIIHMIDPKGCYSHVELSERINGHLQYTVEPHTWFAAEVKEGLGYSLVSCAVAPGFDFADFELGQTKKLLALFPMHKELISRFSI
;
A
#
# COMPACT_ATOMS: atom_id res chain seq x y z
N MET A 1 1.15 -5.51 -4.19
CA MET A 1 -0.33 -5.57 -4.14
C MET A 1 -0.86 -4.26 -3.63
N LEU A 2 -1.97 -3.81 -4.20
CA LEU A 2 -2.80 -2.76 -3.67
C LEU A 2 -3.51 -3.26 -2.40
N ASN A 3 -3.29 -2.60 -1.26
CA ASN A 3 -3.99 -2.91 -0.02
C ASN A 3 -5.32 -2.14 0.03
N VAL A 4 -6.46 -2.83 0.03
CA VAL A 4 -7.78 -2.22 -0.01
C VAL A 4 -8.52 -2.54 1.28
N LEU A 5 -9.05 -1.52 1.95
CA LEU A 5 -9.95 -1.71 3.08
C LEU A 5 -11.40 -1.50 2.65
N ILE A 6 -12.21 -2.54 2.80
CA ILE A 6 -13.64 -2.52 2.54
C ILE A 6 -14.37 -2.27 3.85
N VAL A 7 -15.17 -1.21 3.87
CA VAL A 7 -15.89 -0.73 5.05
C VAL A 7 -17.38 -0.87 4.81
N TYR A 8 -18.11 -1.49 5.73
CA TYR A 8 -19.56 -1.70 5.61
C TYR A 8 -20.22 -1.66 7.00
N ALA A 9 -21.48 -1.23 7.08
CA ALA A 9 -22.14 -0.99 8.35
C ALA A 9 -22.65 -2.28 9.00
N VAL A 10 -23.38 -3.09 8.23
CA VAL A 10 -24.02 -4.34 8.71
C VAL A 10 -23.54 -5.57 7.93
N GLN A 11 -23.65 -6.76 8.51
CA GLN A 11 -23.01 -7.96 7.94
C GLN A 11 -23.60 -8.34 6.58
N GLU A 12 -24.85 -8.00 6.36
CA GLU A 12 -25.66 -8.22 5.18
C GLU A 12 -25.20 -7.35 4.00
N GLU A 13 -24.49 -6.24 4.23
CA GLU A 13 -23.92 -5.40 3.18
C GLU A 13 -22.57 -5.91 2.66
N ARG A 14 -22.01 -6.92 3.32
CA ARG A 14 -20.67 -7.41 2.98
C ARG A 14 -20.68 -8.04 1.59
N VAL A 15 -19.88 -7.45 0.70
CA VAL A 15 -19.47 -8.05 -0.57
C VAL A 15 -18.16 -8.83 -0.42
N GLN A 16 -17.92 -9.79 -1.30
CA GLN A 16 -16.65 -10.51 -1.41
C GLN A 16 -15.92 -10.08 -2.68
N LEU A 17 -14.69 -9.61 -2.50
CA LEU A 17 -13.83 -9.16 -3.59
C LEU A 17 -12.65 -10.10 -3.78
N THR A 18 -12.43 -10.51 -5.03
CA THR A 18 -11.23 -11.22 -5.47
C THR A 18 -10.73 -10.56 -6.74
N MET A 19 -9.58 -9.89 -6.68
CA MET A 19 -8.99 -9.19 -7.82
C MET A 19 -7.48 -9.44 -7.85
N PRO A 20 -6.86 -9.62 -9.04
CA PRO A 20 -5.42 -9.75 -9.16
C PRO A 20 -4.70 -8.54 -8.57
N ARG A 21 -3.52 -8.79 -7.97
CA ARG A 21 -2.64 -7.75 -7.40
C ARG A 21 -3.31 -6.90 -6.30
N CYS A 22 -4.43 -7.32 -5.73
CA CYS A 22 -5.13 -6.66 -4.62
C CYS A 22 -5.16 -7.54 -3.38
N LYS A 23 -5.06 -6.93 -2.20
CA LYS A 23 -5.27 -7.56 -0.91
C LYS A 23 -6.42 -6.84 -0.20
N PHE A 24 -7.49 -7.56 0.09
CA PHE A 24 -8.69 -7.01 0.70
C PHE A 24 -8.72 -7.27 2.20
N HIS A 25 -8.99 -6.20 2.96
CA HIS A 25 -9.30 -6.21 4.37
C HIS A 25 -10.76 -5.79 4.56
N TYR A 26 -11.42 -6.29 5.59
CA TYR A 26 -12.85 -6.07 5.83
C TYR A 26 -13.05 -5.47 7.22
N CYS A 27 -13.78 -4.35 7.29
CA CYS A 27 -14.11 -3.65 8.53
C CYS A 27 -15.61 -3.45 8.62
N ARG A 28 -16.25 -4.15 9.55
CA ARG A 28 -17.65 -3.90 9.91
C ARG A 28 -17.69 -2.77 10.93
N THR A 29 -18.32 -1.66 10.59
CA THR A 29 -18.35 -0.46 11.44
C THR A 29 -19.46 -0.46 12.48
N GLY A 30 -20.58 -1.12 12.18
CA GLY A 30 -21.86 -0.77 12.79
C GLY A 30 -22.43 0.51 12.18
N VAL A 31 -23.67 0.82 12.56
CA VAL A 31 -24.41 2.00 12.08
C VAL A 31 -24.09 3.20 12.97
N GLY A 32 -23.84 4.35 12.35
CA GLY A 32 -23.62 5.63 13.04
C GLY A 32 -22.17 6.12 13.01
N LYS A 33 -22.01 7.44 13.10
CA LYS A 33 -20.72 8.14 12.92
C LYS A 33 -19.63 7.71 13.90
N VAL A 34 -19.96 7.59 15.19
CA VAL A 34 -18.97 7.29 16.24
C VAL A 34 -18.39 5.88 16.10
N ALA A 35 -19.27 4.88 15.92
CA ALA A 35 -18.85 3.49 15.76
C ALA A 35 -17.98 3.31 14.51
N ALA A 36 -18.38 3.95 13.40
CA ALA A 36 -17.63 3.94 12.17
C ALA A 36 -16.26 4.61 12.29
N ALA A 37 -16.17 5.77 12.93
CA ALA A 37 -14.89 6.45 13.11
C ALA A 37 -13.88 5.57 13.88
N ILE A 38 -14.32 4.95 14.99
CA ILE A 38 -13.46 4.10 15.82
C ILE A 38 -13.00 2.85 15.06
N ALA A 39 -13.93 2.15 14.41
CA ALA A 39 -13.64 0.91 13.71
C ALA A 39 -12.69 1.13 12.52
N VAL A 40 -12.91 2.20 11.74
CA VAL A 40 -12.09 2.54 10.59
C VAL A 40 -10.71 3.03 11.00
N GLU A 41 -10.59 3.85 12.05
CA GLU A 41 -9.29 4.28 12.56
C GLU A 41 -8.43 3.08 12.98
N GLN A 42 -9.01 2.15 13.74
CA GLN A 42 -8.31 0.91 14.13
C GLN A 42 -7.91 0.05 12.92
N ALA A 43 -8.79 -0.06 11.93
CA ALA A 43 -8.52 -0.83 10.71
C ALA A 43 -7.42 -0.18 9.86
N ILE A 44 -7.41 1.16 9.74
CA ILE A 44 -6.35 1.90 9.02
C ILE A 44 -5.02 1.76 9.74
N ALA A 45 -4.99 1.89 11.08
CA ALA A 45 -3.78 1.71 11.87
C ALA A 45 -3.19 0.30 11.72
N THR A 46 -4.06 -0.72 11.67
CA THR A 46 -3.64 -2.13 11.58
C THR A 46 -3.22 -2.54 10.17
N HIS A 47 -3.97 -2.13 9.15
CA HIS A 47 -3.83 -2.66 7.79
C HIS A 47 -3.15 -1.68 6.82
N GLN A 48 -3.06 -0.40 7.20
CA GLN A 48 -2.43 0.66 6.40
C GLN A 48 -2.84 0.60 4.91
N PRO A 49 -4.15 0.63 4.61
CA PRO A 49 -4.64 0.41 3.26
C PRO A 49 -4.21 1.54 2.33
N ASP A 50 -3.98 1.25 1.05
CA ASP A 50 -3.75 2.22 0.00
C ASP A 50 -5.01 3.03 -0.33
N VAL A 51 -6.19 2.44 -0.10
CA VAL A 51 -7.50 3.04 -0.37
C VAL A 51 -8.57 2.41 0.51
N VAL A 52 -9.57 3.21 0.89
CA VAL A 52 -10.77 2.76 1.59
C VAL A 52 -11.96 2.85 0.65
N ILE A 53 -12.76 1.78 0.59
CA ILE A 53 -14.02 1.74 -0.16
C ILE A 53 -15.13 1.42 0.84
N ASN A 54 -16.02 2.39 1.08
CA ASN A 54 -17.23 2.12 1.85
C ASN A 54 -18.31 1.58 0.91
N ILE A 55 -18.80 0.38 1.21
CA ILE A 55 -19.81 -0.32 0.42
C ILE A 55 -21.01 -0.55 1.33
N GLY A 56 -22.19 -0.11 0.89
CA GLY A 56 -23.39 -0.29 1.69
C GLY A 56 -24.64 0.25 1.03
N THR A 57 -25.71 0.25 1.81
CA THR A 57 -27.02 0.75 1.41
C THR A 57 -27.17 2.23 1.72
N ALA A 58 -28.11 2.88 1.05
CA ALA A 58 -28.45 4.27 1.29
C ALA A 58 -29.91 4.55 0.95
N GLY A 59 -30.47 5.57 1.59
CA GLY A 59 -31.71 6.21 1.13
C GLY A 59 -31.44 7.20 0.00
N ALA A 60 -32.48 7.56 -0.76
CA ALA A 60 -32.42 8.62 -1.76
C ALA A 60 -33.74 9.39 -1.85
N ILE A 61 -33.74 10.56 -2.49
CA ILE A 61 -34.96 11.33 -2.78
C ILE A 61 -35.41 11.12 -4.23
N HIS A 62 -34.48 11.18 -5.19
CA HIS A 62 -34.80 11.22 -6.63
C HIS A 62 -34.36 9.99 -7.42
N TYR A 63 -33.68 9.03 -6.80
CA TYR A 63 -33.16 7.86 -7.49
C TYR A 63 -34.09 6.65 -7.44
N LYS A 64 -33.80 5.66 -8.29
CA LYS A 64 -34.53 4.40 -8.32
C LYS A 64 -33.95 3.44 -7.27
N ILE A 65 -34.82 2.71 -6.55
CA ILE A 65 -34.40 1.57 -5.72
C ILE A 65 -33.62 0.56 -6.59
N GLY A 66 -32.51 0.05 -6.05
CA GLY A 66 -31.58 -0.86 -6.73
C GLY A 66 -30.55 -0.17 -7.64
N SER A 67 -30.56 1.16 -7.74
CA SER A 67 -29.48 1.89 -8.43
C SER A 67 -28.24 2.02 -7.54
N VAL A 68 -27.06 1.96 -8.15
CA VAL A 68 -25.75 2.12 -7.48
C VAL A 68 -25.18 3.50 -7.79
N HIS A 69 -24.74 4.20 -6.75
CA HIS A 69 -24.22 5.57 -6.81
C HIS A 69 -22.82 5.63 -6.21
N LEU A 70 -21.90 6.26 -6.92
CA LEU A 70 -20.51 6.36 -6.53
C LEU A 70 -20.21 7.77 -6.01
N CYS A 71 -19.67 7.82 -4.80
CA CYS A 71 -19.42 9.05 -4.08
C CYS A 71 -17.93 9.24 -3.83
N GLN A 72 -17.43 10.44 -4.10
CA GLN A 72 -16.12 10.93 -3.66
C GLN A 72 -16.25 12.22 -2.83
N LYS A 73 -17.48 12.68 -2.61
CA LYS A 73 -17.84 13.84 -1.82
C LYS A 73 -18.83 13.42 -0.74
N PHE A 74 -18.59 13.89 0.46
CA PHE A 74 -19.32 13.48 1.66
C PHE A 74 -19.68 14.70 2.49
N VAL A 75 -20.91 14.73 2.99
CA VAL A 75 -21.47 15.84 3.77
C VAL A 75 -22.04 15.31 5.08
N ASP A 76 -21.73 15.94 6.21
CA ASP A 76 -22.45 15.72 7.48
C ASP A 76 -23.61 16.70 7.58
N ARG A 77 -24.82 16.21 7.33
CA ARG A 77 -26.05 17.03 7.34
C ARG A 77 -26.43 17.56 8.73
N ASP A 78 -25.92 16.93 9.80
CA ASP A 78 -26.14 17.43 11.15
C ASP A 78 -25.19 18.59 11.44
N MET A 79 -23.94 18.49 11.00
CA MET A 79 -22.92 19.54 11.19
C MET A 79 -23.07 20.70 10.21
N GLU A 80 -23.62 20.48 9.02
CA GLU A 80 -23.94 21.53 8.04
C GLU A 80 -24.83 22.63 8.65
N LYS A 81 -25.79 22.24 9.52
CA LYS A 81 -26.65 23.19 10.25
C LYS A 81 -25.87 24.12 11.17
N LEU A 82 -24.63 23.76 11.49
CA LEU A 82 -23.71 24.52 12.33
C LEU A 82 -22.64 25.27 11.51
N ASN A 83 -22.80 25.41 10.18
CA ASN A 83 -21.83 26.08 9.31
C ASN A 83 -21.45 27.50 9.80
N ASN A 84 -22.39 28.24 10.41
CA ASN A 84 -22.12 29.56 11.00
C ASN A 84 -21.07 29.56 12.13
N PHE A 85 -20.74 28.39 12.69
CA PHE A 85 -19.69 28.21 13.71
C PHE A 85 -18.36 27.73 13.11
N GLY A 86 -18.24 27.60 11.79
CA GLY A 86 -17.01 27.18 11.10
C GLY A 86 -16.64 25.70 11.31
N VAL A 87 -17.60 24.87 11.71
CA VAL A 87 -17.40 23.42 11.89
C VAL A 87 -17.28 22.77 10.50
N PRO A 88 -16.21 22.00 10.21
CA PRO A 88 -16.10 21.27 8.96
C PRO A 88 -17.23 20.24 8.83
N PHE A 89 -17.93 20.26 7.70
CA PHE A 89 -19.05 19.37 7.42
C PHE A 89 -18.95 18.73 6.02
N GLU A 90 -17.88 19.01 5.27
CA GLU A 90 -17.65 18.46 3.92
C GLU A 90 -16.29 17.78 3.80
N GLU A 91 -16.23 16.71 3.02
CA GLU A 91 -15.00 16.04 2.61
C GLU A 91 -15.05 15.74 1.11
N ASP A 92 -14.06 16.22 0.34
CA ASP A 92 -13.94 16.01 -1.11
C ASP A 92 -12.63 15.28 -1.45
N PHE A 93 -12.73 14.07 -2.00
CA PHE A 93 -11.62 13.20 -2.38
C PHE A 93 -11.33 13.19 -3.89
N THR A 94 -11.92 14.09 -4.67
CA THR A 94 -11.80 14.12 -6.15
C THR A 94 -10.35 14.08 -6.61
N ASP A 95 -9.47 14.83 -5.94
CA ASP A 95 -8.05 14.90 -6.28
C ASP A 95 -7.29 13.63 -5.91
N GLU A 96 -7.53 13.08 -4.72
CA GLU A 96 -6.90 11.87 -4.21
C GLU A 96 -7.28 10.65 -5.05
N VAL A 97 -8.56 10.51 -5.41
CA VAL A 97 -9.11 9.45 -6.27
C VAL A 97 -8.50 9.53 -7.67
N ARG A 98 -8.42 10.74 -8.25
CA ARG A 98 -7.77 10.96 -9.55
C ARG A 98 -6.29 10.60 -9.51
N LYS A 99 -5.56 11.03 -8.48
CA LYS A 99 -4.11 10.81 -8.34
C LYS A 99 -3.76 9.34 -8.09
N CYS A 100 -4.60 8.58 -7.38
CA CYS A 100 -4.32 7.17 -7.10
C CYS A 100 -4.52 6.27 -8.33
N GLY A 101 -5.43 6.65 -9.24
CA GLY A 101 -5.61 5.98 -10.54
C GLY A 101 -6.28 4.60 -10.49
N PHE A 102 -6.76 4.17 -9.32
CA PHE A 102 -7.34 2.82 -9.14
C PHE A 102 -8.75 2.67 -9.74
N PHE A 103 -9.46 3.79 -9.91
CA PHE A 103 -10.89 3.84 -10.21
C PHE A 103 -11.20 4.29 -11.64
N LYS A 104 -10.38 3.91 -12.63
CA LYS A 104 -10.46 4.46 -14.00
C LYS A 104 -11.81 4.28 -14.70
N ASN A 105 -12.52 3.20 -14.40
CA ASN A 105 -13.83 2.88 -15.00
C ASN A 105 -15.01 3.32 -14.12
N TRP A 106 -14.74 3.98 -12.99
CA TRP A 106 -15.77 4.40 -12.05
C TRP A 106 -16.16 5.84 -12.34
N VAL A 107 -17.46 6.11 -12.38
CA VAL A 107 -18.03 7.43 -12.65
C VAL A 107 -18.66 7.98 -11.37
N PHE A 108 -18.03 9.00 -10.79
CA PHE A 108 -18.43 9.59 -9.52
C PHE A 108 -19.31 10.84 -9.76
N GLU A 109 -20.62 10.67 -9.63
CA GLU A 109 -21.60 11.72 -9.90
C GLU A 109 -22.42 12.11 -8.66
N SER A 110 -22.26 11.39 -7.55
CA SER A 110 -23.13 11.54 -6.37
C SER A 110 -22.40 12.06 -5.14
N VAL A 111 -23.13 12.78 -4.30
CA VAL A 111 -22.72 13.23 -2.97
C VAL A 111 -23.45 12.42 -1.89
N CYS A 112 -22.68 11.80 -1.00
CA CYS A 112 -23.24 11.05 0.12
C CYS A 112 -23.44 11.94 1.35
N ASN A 113 -24.65 11.93 1.89
CA ASN A 113 -25.07 12.75 3.02
C ASN A 113 -25.27 11.88 4.26
N THR A 114 -24.46 12.12 5.28
CA THR A 114 -24.43 11.34 6.52
C THR A 114 -25.08 12.11 7.66
N GLY A 115 -25.77 11.40 8.55
CA GLY A 115 -26.30 11.98 9.78
C GLY A 115 -26.88 10.92 10.72
N ASP A 116 -27.12 11.30 11.97
CA ASP A 116 -27.49 10.37 13.05
C ASP A 116 -29.00 10.07 13.09
N THR A 117 -29.81 10.86 12.40
CA THR A 117 -31.28 10.70 12.36
C THR A 117 -31.73 10.09 11.03
N PHE A 118 -32.60 9.07 11.09
CA PHE A 118 -33.24 8.52 9.89
C PHE A 118 -34.17 9.57 9.24
N LEU A 119 -34.03 9.80 7.95
CA LEU A 119 -34.82 10.81 7.24
C LEU A 119 -36.18 10.25 6.84
N THR A 120 -37.24 10.93 7.26
CA THR A 120 -38.62 10.59 6.91
C THR A 120 -39.28 11.60 5.97
N THR A 121 -38.66 12.76 5.74
CA THR A 121 -39.14 13.81 4.83
C THR A 121 -38.06 14.21 3.83
N ALA A 122 -38.49 14.58 2.62
CA ALA A 122 -37.62 14.87 1.47
C ALA A 122 -37.02 16.29 1.49
N ASP A 123 -36.64 16.79 2.66
CA ASP A 123 -36.18 18.18 2.85
C ASP A 123 -34.65 18.31 2.83
N GLY A 124 -33.93 17.24 2.46
CA GLY A 124 -32.47 17.20 2.40
C GLY A 124 -31.92 17.58 1.03
N THR A 125 -30.84 18.36 1.00
CA THR A 125 -30.00 18.57 -0.19
C THR A 125 -29.00 17.44 -0.29
N GLY A 126 -29.14 16.53 -1.25
CA GLY A 126 -28.25 15.38 -1.37
C GLY A 126 -28.72 14.30 -2.33
N ASP A 127 -27.77 13.53 -2.85
CA ASP A 127 -28.03 12.46 -3.81
C ASP A 127 -28.42 11.16 -3.09
N VAL A 128 -27.55 10.71 -2.17
CA VAL A 128 -27.78 9.50 -1.36
C VAL A 128 -27.50 9.77 0.11
N PHE A 129 -28.19 9.07 1.00
CA PHE A 129 -28.19 9.33 2.44
C PHE A 129 -27.85 8.07 3.24
N ASP A 130 -26.88 8.18 4.14
CA ASP A 130 -26.46 7.10 5.04
C ASP A 130 -26.23 7.61 6.48
N MET A 131 -25.58 6.79 7.31
CA MET A 131 -25.35 7.08 8.73
C MET A 131 -23.88 7.00 9.15
N GLU A 132 -22.95 6.72 8.22
CA GLU A 132 -21.55 6.48 8.55
C GLU A 132 -20.52 7.13 7.61
N SER A 133 -20.82 7.36 6.32
CA SER A 133 -19.78 7.69 5.32
C SER A 133 -18.96 8.92 5.63
N PHE A 134 -19.56 10.00 6.14
CA PHE A 134 -18.80 11.21 6.48
C PHE A 134 -17.78 10.96 7.59
N ALA A 135 -18.13 10.14 8.60
CA ALA A 135 -17.19 9.81 9.67
C ALA A 135 -16.02 8.98 9.14
N VAL A 136 -16.30 8.03 8.24
CA VAL A 136 -15.28 7.26 7.52
C VAL A 136 -14.40 8.18 6.67
N ALA A 137 -15.01 9.09 5.91
CA ALA A 137 -14.34 10.10 5.10
C ALA A 137 -13.39 10.95 5.94
N ARG A 138 -13.85 11.44 7.09
CA ARG A 138 -13.06 12.27 7.99
C ARG A 138 -11.82 11.54 8.53
N VAL A 139 -11.99 10.28 8.94
CA VAL A 139 -10.87 9.43 9.38
C VAL A 139 -9.88 9.19 8.24
N CYS A 140 -10.37 8.91 7.03
CA CYS A 140 -9.54 8.71 5.86
C CYS A 140 -8.73 9.98 5.52
N ARG A 141 -9.35 11.17 5.60
CA ARG A 141 -8.67 12.46 5.40
C ARG A 141 -7.53 12.65 6.39
N MET A 142 -7.80 12.44 7.68
CA MET A 142 -6.79 12.59 8.74
C MET A 142 -5.59 11.67 8.54
N ASN A 143 -5.81 10.50 7.94
CA ASN A 143 -4.78 9.50 7.65
C ASN A 143 -4.20 9.59 6.23
N ASN A 144 -4.60 10.59 5.42
CA ASN A 144 -4.21 10.75 4.02
C ASN A 144 -4.48 9.49 3.17
N VAL A 145 -5.65 8.87 3.37
CA VAL A 145 -6.11 7.70 2.62
C VAL A 145 -7.18 8.13 1.62
N PRO A 146 -7.04 7.84 0.31
CA PRO A 146 -8.12 8.01 -0.64
C PRO A 146 -9.36 7.23 -0.20
N PHE A 147 -10.54 7.83 -0.36
CA PHE A 147 -11.80 7.28 0.07
C PHE A 147 -12.88 7.44 -1.00
N VAL A 148 -13.67 6.37 -1.19
CA VAL A 148 -14.85 6.38 -2.06
C VAL A 148 -16.01 5.62 -1.40
N GLY A 149 -17.23 6.00 -1.75
CA GLY A 149 -18.46 5.33 -1.35
C GLY A 149 -19.13 4.66 -2.54
N VAL A 150 -19.65 3.44 -2.34
CA VAL A 150 -20.47 2.69 -3.30
C VAL A 150 -21.80 2.42 -2.61
N LYS A 151 -22.84 3.14 -3.02
CA LYS A 151 -24.14 3.18 -2.32
C LYS A 151 -25.24 2.59 -3.19
N CYS A 152 -25.89 1.52 -2.71
CA CYS A 152 -27.09 0.98 -3.35
C CYS A 152 -28.34 1.57 -2.70
N VAL A 153 -29.24 2.14 -3.51
CA VAL A 153 -30.47 2.75 -3.00
C VAL A 153 -31.48 1.67 -2.58
N THR A 154 -31.85 1.64 -1.31
CA THR A 154 -32.84 0.68 -0.76
C THR A 154 -34.21 1.29 -0.54
N ASP A 155 -34.27 2.59 -0.32
CA ASP A 155 -35.50 3.28 0.05
C ASP A 155 -35.54 4.72 -0.45
N ILE A 156 -36.76 5.19 -0.69
CA ILE A 156 -37.05 6.56 -1.09
C ILE A 156 -37.59 7.30 0.13
N ILE A 157 -36.86 8.34 0.53
CA ILE A 157 -37.19 9.17 1.68
C ILE A 157 -38.57 9.80 1.46
N GLY A 158 -39.45 9.65 2.44
CA GLY A 158 -40.84 10.13 2.39
C GLY A 158 -41.85 9.20 1.73
N GLN A 159 -41.46 8.04 1.21
CA GLN A 159 -42.38 7.10 0.55
C GLN A 159 -42.46 5.70 1.19
N ASN A 160 -41.45 5.27 1.95
CA ASN A 160 -41.39 3.90 2.49
C ASN A 160 -41.59 3.83 4.00
N SER A 161 -42.29 2.79 4.47
CA SER A 161 -42.29 2.36 5.88
C SER A 161 -41.12 1.41 6.15
N ILE A 162 -40.59 1.42 7.38
CA ILE A 162 -39.44 0.62 7.85
C ILE A 162 -39.66 -0.90 7.70
N GLN A 163 -40.89 -1.36 7.44
CA GLN A 163 -41.34 -2.75 7.60
C GLN A 163 -40.77 -3.81 6.64
N HIS A 164 -39.89 -3.46 5.69
CA HIS A 164 -39.28 -4.44 4.76
C HIS A 164 -37.78 -4.19 4.48
N TRP A 165 -37.07 -3.49 5.37
CA TRP A 165 -35.66 -3.15 5.13
C TRP A 165 -34.75 -4.40 5.04
N GLU A 166 -34.96 -5.42 5.89
CA GLU A 166 -34.14 -6.64 5.91
C GLU A 166 -34.23 -7.45 4.61
N GLU A 167 -35.40 -7.50 3.97
CA GLU A 167 -35.60 -8.18 2.69
C GLU A 167 -34.88 -7.47 1.54
N LYS A 168 -34.74 -6.15 1.63
CA LYS A 168 -34.04 -5.31 0.64
C LYS A 168 -32.52 -5.39 0.75
N LEU A 169 -31.98 -5.71 1.93
CA LEU A 169 -30.53 -5.86 2.12
C LEU A 169 -29.95 -6.98 1.25
N ALA A 170 -30.66 -8.11 1.15
CA ALA A 170 -30.19 -9.23 0.34
C ALA A 170 -30.14 -8.87 -1.16
N GLU A 171 -31.15 -8.17 -1.67
CA GLU A 171 -31.16 -7.67 -3.06
C GLU A 171 -30.06 -6.63 -3.29
N ALA A 172 -29.91 -5.67 -2.37
CA ALA A 172 -28.87 -4.65 -2.46
C ALA A 172 -27.45 -5.25 -2.42
N GLN A 173 -27.22 -6.25 -1.58
CA GLN A 173 -25.94 -6.96 -1.53
C GLN A 173 -25.62 -7.65 -2.86
N ALA A 174 -26.60 -8.30 -3.48
CA ALA A 174 -26.42 -8.94 -4.78
C ALA A 174 -26.08 -7.91 -5.87
N ILE A 175 -26.75 -6.76 -5.87
CA ILE A 175 -26.49 -5.64 -6.79
C ILE A 175 -25.07 -5.08 -6.58
N LEU A 176 -24.67 -4.83 -5.32
CA LEU A 176 -23.34 -4.34 -4.98
C LEU A 176 -22.25 -5.35 -5.36
N GLN A 177 -22.50 -6.64 -5.11
CA GLN A 177 -21.60 -7.73 -5.50
C GLN A 177 -21.40 -7.78 -7.02
N GLN A 178 -22.48 -7.64 -7.79
CA GLN A 178 -22.41 -7.58 -9.25
C GLN A 178 -21.62 -6.34 -9.71
N PHE A 179 -21.93 -5.16 -9.15
CA PHE A 179 -21.26 -3.92 -9.49
C PHE A 179 -19.74 -4.02 -9.34
N VAL A 180 -19.26 -4.53 -8.20
CA VAL A 180 -17.80 -4.61 -7.97
C VAL A 180 -17.10 -5.67 -8.83
N ASN A 181 -17.82 -6.72 -9.24
CA ASN A 181 -17.29 -7.70 -10.19
C ASN A 181 -17.14 -7.10 -11.59
N ASP A 182 -18.10 -6.27 -12.00
CA ASP A 182 -18.10 -5.62 -13.32
C ASP A 182 -17.13 -4.44 -13.41
N ASN A 183 -16.70 -3.89 -12.27
CA ASN A 183 -15.87 -2.69 -12.19
C ASN A 183 -14.58 -2.92 -11.40
N PRO A 184 -13.66 -3.78 -11.91
CA PRO A 184 -12.43 -4.10 -11.20
C PRO A 184 -11.53 -2.88 -11.00
N LEU A 185 -10.81 -2.87 -9.88
CA LEU A 185 -9.76 -1.88 -9.61
C LEU A 185 -8.58 -2.07 -10.57
N LEU A 186 -7.98 -0.97 -11.01
CA LEU A 186 -6.73 -1.01 -11.77
C LEU A 186 -5.54 -0.78 -10.85
N VAL A 187 -4.57 -1.71 -10.86
CA VAL A 187 -3.31 -1.57 -10.15
C VAL A 187 -2.22 -1.19 -11.16
N PRO A 188 -1.66 0.03 -11.11
CA PRO A 188 -0.55 0.43 -11.98
C PRO A 188 0.66 -0.51 -11.83
N ASP A 189 1.40 -0.74 -12.90
CA ASP A 189 2.57 -1.63 -12.88
C ASP A 189 3.68 -1.15 -11.96
N ASP A 190 3.84 0.16 -11.84
CA ASP A 190 4.83 0.78 -10.98
C ASP A 190 4.34 0.99 -9.53
N HIS A 191 3.12 0.55 -9.21
CA HIS A 191 2.49 0.75 -7.91
C HIS A 191 3.36 0.23 -6.76
N ILE A 192 3.44 1.08 -5.72
CA ILE A 192 3.98 0.73 -4.41
C ILE A 192 3.02 1.24 -3.34
N THR A 193 3.02 0.57 -2.20
CA THR A 193 2.10 0.89 -1.11
C THR A 193 2.26 2.33 -0.62
N ARG A 194 1.21 2.92 -0.05
CA ARG A 194 1.21 4.28 0.52
C ARG A 194 2.35 4.44 1.52
N GLU A 195 2.53 3.46 2.39
CA GLU A 195 3.58 3.49 3.39
C GLU A 195 4.99 3.53 2.76
N ALA A 196 5.24 2.72 1.73
CA ALA A 196 6.51 2.75 1.00
C ALA A 196 6.78 4.14 0.39
N ARG A 197 5.75 4.77 -0.22
CA ARG A 197 5.85 6.13 -0.76
C ARG A 197 6.18 7.16 0.32
N GLN A 198 5.52 7.06 1.47
CA GLN A 198 5.76 7.96 2.61
C GLN A 198 7.20 7.83 3.12
N ILE A 199 7.70 6.60 3.28
CA ILE A 199 9.08 6.33 3.69
C ILE A 199 10.09 6.91 2.69
N ILE A 200 9.92 6.62 1.39
CA ILE A 200 10.80 7.14 0.33
C ILE A 200 10.85 8.67 0.38
N HIS A 201 9.70 9.33 0.53
CA HIS A 201 9.61 10.77 0.62
C HIS A 201 10.28 11.33 1.89
N GLN A 202 9.95 10.77 3.05
CA GLN A 202 10.46 11.21 4.35
C GLN A 202 11.98 11.06 4.44
N LEU A 203 12.52 9.92 3.98
CA LEU A 203 13.94 9.62 3.97
C LEU A 203 14.69 10.21 2.76
N LYS A 204 13.98 10.90 1.85
CA LYS A 204 14.53 11.55 0.65
C LYS A 204 15.37 10.57 -0.20
N MET A 205 14.82 9.39 -0.44
CA MET A 205 15.53 8.31 -1.14
C MET A 205 15.48 8.49 -2.66
N ASN A 206 16.54 8.06 -3.34
CA ASN A 206 16.64 8.07 -4.81
C ASN A 206 16.60 6.63 -5.34
N LYS A 207 16.28 6.44 -6.63
CA LYS A 207 16.36 5.10 -7.25
C LYS A 207 17.82 4.62 -7.29
N HIS A 208 18.05 3.35 -6.97
CA HIS A 208 19.38 2.74 -7.06
C HIS A 208 19.57 2.01 -8.41
N PRO A 209 20.79 1.95 -8.99
CA PRO A 209 21.04 1.28 -10.28
C PRO A 209 20.66 -0.20 -10.32
N GLU A 210 20.78 -0.92 -9.21
CA GLU A 210 20.43 -2.34 -9.12
C GLU A 210 18.91 -2.59 -8.95
N GLY A 211 18.13 -1.53 -8.72
CA GLY A 211 16.72 -1.60 -8.35
C GLY A 211 16.44 -1.02 -6.97
N GLY A 212 15.16 -0.79 -6.65
CA GLY A 212 14.76 -0.19 -5.37
C GLY A 212 15.15 1.29 -5.20
N TRP A 213 15.16 1.72 -3.94
CA TRP A 213 15.51 3.08 -3.53
C TRP A 213 16.56 3.05 -2.44
N PHE A 214 17.44 4.05 -2.41
CA PHE A 214 18.49 4.17 -1.42
C PHE A 214 18.77 5.61 -1.01
N LYS A 215 19.42 5.77 0.13
CA LYS A 215 19.99 7.03 0.59
C LYS A 215 21.23 6.76 1.44
N GLU A 216 22.39 7.27 1.04
CA GLU A 216 23.57 7.32 1.93
C GLU A 216 23.26 8.24 3.12
N VAL A 217 23.44 7.69 4.32
CA VAL A 217 23.19 8.38 5.60
C VAL A 217 24.46 8.68 6.36
N TYR A 218 25.54 7.92 6.11
CA TYR A 218 26.83 8.13 6.74
C TYR A 218 27.96 7.66 5.84
N LYS A 219 29.04 8.44 5.82
CA LYS A 219 30.34 8.10 5.25
C LYS A 219 31.40 8.59 6.21
N SER A 220 32.29 7.70 6.64
CA SER A 220 33.31 8.05 7.63
C SER A 220 34.38 8.97 7.04
N ASP A 221 34.77 9.98 7.81
CA ASP A 221 35.94 10.82 7.52
C ASP A 221 37.28 10.11 7.76
N ILE A 222 37.26 8.94 8.43
CA ILE A 222 38.43 8.09 8.57
C ILE A 222 38.70 7.42 7.22
N VAL A 223 39.90 7.64 6.69
CA VAL A 223 40.34 7.06 5.41
C VAL A 223 41.33 5.94 5.66
N LEU A 224 40.98 4.74 5.19
CA LEU A 224 41.86 3.58 5.10
C LEU A 224 42.70 3.70 3.83
N LYS A 225 44.02 3.78 4.02
CA LYS A 225 44.99 3.90 2.93
C LYS A 225 45.08 2.60 2.13
N LYS A 226 45.18 2.71 0.80
CA LYS A 226 45.28 1.56 -0.12
C LYS A 226 46.33 0.54 0.34
N GLU A 227 47.47 1.02 0.82
CA GLU A 227 48.60 0.18 1.27
C GLU A 227 48.24 -0.71 2.48
N GLY A 228 47.24 -0.31 3.27
CA GLY A 228 46.71 -1.07 4.41
C GLY A 228 45.47 -1.90 4.08
N LEU A 229 44.97 -1.86 2.85
CA LEU A 229 43.82 -2.63 2.39
C LEU A 229 44.28 -3.94 1.71
N PRO A 230 43.40 -4.96 1.61
CA PRO A 230 43.67 -6.12 0.77
C PRO A 230 44.04 -5.71 -0.66
N GLY A 231 44.92 -6.46 -1.32
CA GLY A 231 45.42 -6.14 -2.67
C GLY A 231 44.36 -6.13 -3.79
N THR A 232 43.10 -6.41 -3.45
CA THR A 232 41.93 -6.28 -4.33
C THR A 232 41.44 -4.83 -4.47
N PHE A 233 41.87 -3.91 -3.60
CA PHE A 233 41.48 -2.50 -3.65
C PHE A 233 42.47 -1.65 -4.46
N ASP A 234 41.92 -0.79 -5.32
CA ASP A 234 42.72 0.01 -6.27
C ASP A 234 43.04 1.42 -5.77
N SER A 235 42.36 1.88 -4.71
CA SER A 235 42.52 3.20 -4.09
C SER A 235 42.11 3.20 -2.62
N ASP A 236 42.33 4.32 -1.92
CA ASP A 236 41.88 4.55 -0.54
C ASP A 236 40.37 4.33 -0.38
N ARG A 237 39.93 3.96 0.83
CA ARG A 237 38.50 3.81 1.16
C ARG A 237 38.13 4.56 2.42
N SER A 238 36.90 5.03 2.50
CA SER A 238 36.33 5.42 3.80
C SER A 238 36.29 4.19 4.71
N ALA A 239 36.43 4.36 6.02
CA ALA A 239 36.37 3.25 6.96
C ALA A 239 35.00 2.56 6.99
N LEU A 240 33.92 3.31 6.71
CA LEU A 240 32.54 2.84 6.78
C LEU A 240 31.63 3.71 5.92
N THR A 241 30.73 3.10 5.19
CA THR A 241 29.54 3.76 4.63
C THR A 241 28.28 3.07 5.14
N SER A 242 27.20 3.82 5.30
CA SER A 242 25.89 3.28 5.64
C SER A 242 24.78 3.95 4.84
N ILE A 243 23.80 3.16 4.43
CA ILE A 243 22.64 3.59 3.65
C ILE A 243 21.33 3.13 4.30
N TYR A 244 20.25 3.83 3.97
CA TYR A 244 18.93 3.21 3.90
C TYR A 244 18.73 2.60 2.52
N TYR A 245 18.06 1.44 2.47
CA TYR A 245 17.66 0.78 1.24
C TYR A 245 16.23 0.25 1.36
N LEU A 246 15.44 0.40 0.29
CA LEU A 246 14.05 -0.01 0.26
C LEU A 246 13.72 -0.69 -1.08
N LEU A 247 13.16 -1.89 -0.99
CA LEU A 247 12.53 -2.58 -2.12
C LEU A 247 11.02 -2.58 -1.95
N ALA A 248 10.27 -2.37 -3.04
CA ALA A 248 8.82 -2.33 -3.01
C ALA A 248 8.19 -2.78 -4.33
N GLY A 249 7.06 -3.48 -4.18
CA GLY A 249 6.34 -4.12 -5.28
C GLY A 249 7.12 -5.29 -5.86
N GLU A 250 7.00 -5.47 -7.18
CA GLU A 250 7.67 -6.53 -7.95
C GLU A 250 9.14 -6.19 -8.29
N ARG A 251 9.68 -5.11 -7.72
CA ARG A 251 11.08 -4.71 -7.92
C ARG A 251 12.01 -5.60 -7.10
N PHE A 252 13.17 -5.87 -7.66
CA PHE A 252 14.26 -6.63 -7.04
C PHE A 252 15.56 -5.81 -7.06
N SER A 253 16.50 -6.17 -6.19
CA SER A 253 17.92 -5.82 -6.30
C SER A 253 18.56 -6.86 -7.22
N ALA A 254 19.04 -6.42 -8.38
CA ALA A 254 19.71 -7.27 -9.35
C ALA A 254 21.00 -7.86 -8.77
N PHE A 255 21.41 -9.02 -9.29
CA PHE A 255 22.67 -9.64 -8.92
C PHE A 255 23.80 -8.65 -9.07
N HIS A 256 24.52 -8.44 -7.98
CA HIS A 256 25.71 -7.62 -7.95
C HIS A 256 26.71 -8.21 -6.95
N LYS A 257 27.91 -7.65 -6.93
CA LYS A 257 29.00 -8.09 -6.08
C LYS A 257 29.87 -6.91 -5.73
N ILE A 258 30.38 -6.91 -4.50
CA ILE A 258 31.31 -5.90 -3.98
C ILE A 258 32.56 -6.55 -3.37
N LYS A 259 33.58 -5.74 -3.08
CA LYS A 259 34.87 -6.19 -2.52
C LYS A 259 34.94 -6.21 -0.98
N SER A 260 33.95 -5.62 -0.32
CA SER A 260 33.84 -5.54 1.15
C SER A 260 32.66 -6.38 1.64
N PRO A 261 32.64 -6.81 2.91
CA PRO A 261 31.42 -7.37 3.49
C PRO A 261 30.33 -6.30 3.55
N GLU A 262 29.09 -6.70 3.29
CA GLU A 262 27.92 -5.85 3.46
C GLU A 262 27.01 -6.42 4.54
N VAL A 263 26.77 -5.62 5.58
CA VAL A 263 25.88 -5.96 6.68
C VAL A 263 24.52 -5.34 6.43
N TRP A 264 23.50 -6.17 6.35
CA TRP A 264 22.11 -5.80 6.15
C TRP A 264 21.35 -5.85 7.49
N TYR A 265 20.61 -4.80 7.81
CA TYR A 265 19.81 -4.66 9.03
C TYR A 265 18.34 -4.48 8.65
N PHE A 266 17.48 -5.39 9.09
CA PHE A 266 16.05 -5.29 8.89
C PHE A 266 15.44 -4.22 9.79
N HIS A 267 14.69 -3.28 9.21
CA HIS A 267 13.95 -2.27 9.98
C HIS A 267 12.46 -2.57 10.02
N ARG A 268 11.84 -2.70 8.86
CA ARG A 268 10.38 -2.83 8.77
C ARG A 268 9.91 -3.33 7.41
N GLY A 269 8.72 -3.91 7.40
CA GLY A 269 7.98 -4.28 6.20
C GLY A 269 7.85 -5.78 6.07
N MET A 270 7.76 -6.24 4.83
CA MET A 270 7.70 -7.66 4.49
C MET A 270 9.11 -8.28 4.54
N PRO A 271 9.21 -9.59 4.79
CA PRO A 271 10.51 -10.27 4.78
C PRO A 271 11.26 -10.03 3.48
N LEU A 272 12.55 -9.71 3.59
CA LEU A 272 13.44 -9.57 2.44
C LEU A 272 14.21 -10.89 2.28
N ILE A 273 14.21 -11.44 1.07
CA ILE A 273 15.05 -12.59 0.73
C ILE A 273 16.31 -12.09 0.07
N ILE A 274 17.48 -12.47 0.59
CA ILE A 274 18.76 -12.24 -0.06
C ILE A 274 19.21 -13.58 -0.65
N HIS A 275 19.34 -13.61 -1.98
CA HIS A 275 19.87 -14.73 -2.76
C HIS A 275 21.37 -14.56 -2.93
N MET A 276 22.15 -15.63 -2.76
CA MET A 276 23.60 -15.59 -2.83
C MET A 276 24.14 -16.75 -3.66
N ILE A 277 25.14 -16.46 -4.49
CA ILE A 277 25.96 -17.45 -5.18
C ILE A 277 27.41 -17.16 -4.77
N ASP A 278 28.00 -18.08 -4.02
CA ASP A 278 29.36 -17.93 -3.53
C ASP A 278 30.41 -18.08 -4.67
N PRO A 279 31.69 -17.76 -4.43
CA PRO A 279 32.74 -17.91 -5.45
C PRO A 279 32.94 -19.35 -5.97
N LYS A 280 32.44 -20.36 -5.27
CA LYS A 280 32.46 -21.78 -5.69
C LYS A 280 31.23 -22.15 -6.53
N GLY A 281 30.27 -21.23 -6.70
CA GLY A 281 29.03 -21.44 -7.41
C GLY A 281 27.93 -22.08 -6.58
N CYS A 282 28.09 -22.20 -5.25
CA CYS A 282 27.06 -22.72 -4.37
C CYS A 282 25.99 -21.66 -4.10
N TYR A 283 24.72 -22.01 -4.35
CA TYR A 283 23.59 -21.14 -4.06
C TYR A 283 23.09 -21.31 -2.62
N SER A 284 22.78 -20.20 -1.98
CA SER A 284 22.06 -20.14 -0.71
C SER A 284 21.15 -18.91 -0.67
N HIS A 285 20.25 -18.85 0.31
CA HIS A 285 19.47 -17.64 0.57
C HIS A 285 19.22 -17.47 2.07
N VAL A 286 18.92 -16.24 2.46
CA VAL A 286 18.52 -15.90 3.84
C VAL A 286 17.29 -15.00 3.82
N GLU A 287 16.46 -15.13 4.85
CA GLU A 287 15.33 -14.24 5.10
C GLU A 287 15.72 -13.20 6.17
N LEU A 288 15.65 -11.92 5.82
CA LEU A 288 15.70 -10.80 6.76
C LEU A 288 14.29 -10.41 7.18
N SER A 289 13.93 -10.65 8.44
CA SER A 289 12.64 -10.31 9.03
C SER A 289 12.66 -10.46 10.56
N GLU A 290 11.61 -9.96 11.22
CA GLU A 290 11.36 -10.16 12.66
C GLU A 290 10.69 -11.52 12.98
N ARG A 291 10.51 -12.41 11.99
CA ARG A 291 9.85 -13.71 12.20
C ARG A 291 10.76 -14.65 12.97
N ILE A 292 10.18 -15.67 13.61
CA ILE A 292 10.92 -16.59 14.50
C ILE A 292 12.10 -17.32 13.84
N ASN A 293 12.04 -17.53 12.52
CA ASN A 293 13.11 -18.14 11.71
C ASN A 293 13.80 -17.12 10.77
N GLY A 294 13.48 -15.84 10.90
CA GLY A 294 14.10 -14.75 10.15
C GLY A 294 15.31 -14.20 10.89
N HIS A 295 16.12 -13.43 10.17
CA HIS A 295 17.25 -12.71 10.72
C HIS A 295 16.94 -11.22 10.79
N LEU A 296 17.24 -10.58 11.92
CA LEU A 296 17.22 -9.11 11.99
C LEU A 296 18.45 -8.50 11.32
N GLN A 297 19.53 -9.27 11.18
CA GLN A 297 20.76 -8.84 10.54
C GLN A 297 21.44 -10.01 9.84
N TYR A 298 22.05 -9.75 8.68
CA TYR A 298 22.85 -10.72 7.96
C TYR A 298 24.03 -10.03 7.26
N THR A 299 25.17 -10.73 7.15
CA THR A 299 26.34 -10.22 6.44
C THR A 299 26.56 -11.02 5.18
N VAL A 300 26.56 -10.35 4.02
CA VAL A 300 26.99 -10.94 2.76
C VAL A 300 28.50 -10.79 2.65
N GLU A 301 29.20 -11.91 2.48
CA GLU A 301 30.66 -11.95 2.40
C GLU A 301 31.19 -11.35 1.08
N PRO A 302 32.39 -10.74 1.09
CA PRO A 302 33.04 -10.19 -0.10
C PRO A 302 33.04 -11.16 -1.29
N HIS A 303 32.94 -10.61 -2.49
CA HIS A 303 33.01 -11.36 -3.74
C HIS A 303 31.89 -12.40 -3.97
N THR A 304 30.88 -12.44 -3.11
CA THR A 304 29.64 -13.20 -3.34
C THR A 304 28.75 -12.45 -4.32
N TRP A 305 28.16 -13.14 -5.28
CA TRP A 305 27.09 -12.55 -6.11
C TRP A 305 25.78 -12.63 -5.35
N PHE A 306 25.13 -11.51 -5.12
CA PHE A 306 23.87 -11.49 -4.38
C PHE A 306 22.83 -10.58 -5.02
N ALA A 307 21.57 -10.95 -4.82
CA ALA A 307 20.36 -10.27 -5.28
C ALA A 307 19.35 -10.29 -4.14
N ALA A 308 18.35 -9.41 -4.18
CA ALA A 308 17.32 -9.37 -3.15
C ALA A 308 15.92 -9.15 -3.70
N GLU A 309 14.92 -9.79 -3.09
CA GLU A 309 13.51 -9.57 -3.39
C GLU A 309 12.69 -9.46 -2.11
N VAL A 310 11.59 -8.70 -2.17
CA VAL A 310 10.57 -8.79 -1.12
C VAL A 310 9.87 -10.13 -1.27
N LYS A 311 9.78 -10.91 -0.20
CA LYS A 311 9.14 -12.23 -0.22
C LYS A 311 7.72 -12.12 -0.80
N GLU A 312 7.44 -12.98 -1.78
CA GLU A 312 6.19 -13.02 -2.57
C GLU A 312 5.96 -11.81 -3.51
N GLY A 313 6.87 -10.83 -3.58
CA GLY A 313 6.75 -9.64 -4.43
C GLY A 313 5.69 -8.64 -3.95
N LEU A 314 5.36 -8.67 -2.66
CA LEU A 314 4.22 -7.94 -2.09
C LEU A 314 4.69 -6.93 -1.05
N GLY A 315 4.17 -5.70 -1.12
CA GLY A 315 4.46 -4.66 -0.13
C GLY A 315 5.83 -4.02 -0.34
N TYR A 316 6.57 -3.81 0.74
CA TYR A 316 7.92 -3.27 0.74
C TYR A 316 8.77 -3.90 1.84
N SER A 317 10.08 -3.75 1.76
CA SER A 317 11.02 -4.02 2.84
C SER A 317 12.01 -2.86 2.96
N LEU A 318 12.11 -2.29 4.17
CA LEU A 318 13.07 -1.25 4.52
C LEU A 318 14.19 -1.86 5.36
N VAL A 319 15.42 -1.61 4.92
CA VAL A 319 16.64 -2.08 5.58
C VAL A 319 17.68 -0.96 5.64
N SER A 320 18.70 -1.15 6.46
CA SER A 320 19.97 -0.43 6.31
C SER A 320 21.05 -1.38 5.84
N CYS A 321 21.98 -0.88 5.04
CA CYS A 321 23.19 -1.60 4.68
C CYS A 321 24.41 -0.82 5.20
N ALA A 322 25.41 -1.55 5.70
CA ALA A 322 26.68 -1.00 6.12
C ALA A 322 27.82 -1.77 5.47
N VAL A 323 28.79 -1.04 4.92
CA VAL A 323 29.91 -1.62 4.17
C VAL A 323 31.21 -1.09 4.76
N ALA A 324 32.13 -2.00 5.11
CA ALA A 324 33.43 -1.68 5.70
C ALA A 324 34.52 -2.65 5.19
N PRO A 325 35.59 -2.19 4.51
CA PRO A 325 35.86 -0.82 4.06
C PRO A 325 34.72 -0.22 3.23
N GLY A 326 34.47 1.08 3.39
CA GLY A 326 33.33 1.81 2.84
C GLY A 326 33.11 1.63 1.34
N PHE A 327 31.84 1.65 0.93
CA PHE A 327 31.40 1.48 -0.46
C PHE A 327 32.01 2.53 -1.39
N ASP A 328 32.44 2.06 -2.56
CA ASP A 328 32.81 2.88 -3.70
C ASP A 328 32.30 2.19 -4.97
N PHE A 329 31.80 2.96 -5.94
CA PHE A 329 31.30 2.41 -7.20
C PHE A 329 32.38 1.67 -8.00
N ALA A 330 33.66 1.96 -7.79
CA ALA A 330 34.77 1.22 -8.40
C ALA A 330 34.84 -0.25 -7.94
N ASP A 331 34.21 -0.59 -6.82
CA ASP A 331 34.17 -1.94 -6.27
C ASP A 331 32.85 -2.67 -6.57
N PHE A 332 31.86 -1.95 -7.13
CA PHE A 332 30.55 -2.47 -7.45
C PHE A 332 30.52 -3.06 -8.86
N GLU A 333 30.17 -4.34 -8.95
CA GLU A 333 30.01 -5.05 -10.20
C GLU A 333 28.55 -5.49 -10.37
N LEU A 334 27.84 -4.90 -11.34
CA LEU A 334 26.49 -5.32 -11.70
C LEU A 334 26.53 -6.58 -12.57
N GLY A 335 25.68 -7.55 -12.25
CA GLY A 335 25.61 -8.85 -12.86
C GLY A 335 24.85 -8.84 -14.18
N GLN A 336 25.59 -8.93 -15.28
CA GLN A 336 25.01 -9.11 -16.62
C GLN A 336 24.59 -10.57 -16.82
N THR A 337 23.36 -10.79 -17.31
CA THR A 337 22.79 -12.15 -17.49
C THR A 337 23.73 -13.10 -18.22
N LYS A 338 24.30 -12.67 -19.37
CA LYS A 338 25.19 -13.52 -20.17
C LYS A 338 26.44 -13.96 -19.41
N LYS A 339 27.03 -13.06 -18.62
CA LYS A 339 28.24 -13.35 -17.83
C LYS A 339 27.93 -14.32 -16.70
N LEU A 340 26.85 -14.06 -15.97
CA LEU A 340 26.43 -14.92 -14.86
C LEU A 340 26.05 -16.32 -15.34
N LEU A 341 25.35 -16.45 -16.47
CA LEU A 341 25.01 -17.76 -17.05
C LEU A 341 26.24 -18.55 -17.53
N ALA A 342 27.30 -17.86 -17.98
CA ALA A 342 28.55 -18.51 -18.35
C ALA A 342 29.32 -19.04 -17.13
N LEU A 343 29.28 -18.31 -16.01
CA LEU A 343 29.92 -18.70 -14.76
C LEU A 343 29.12 -19.77 -13.99
N PHE A 344 27.80 -19.63 -13.97
CA PHE A 344 26.89 -20.42 -13.13
C PHE A 344 25.70 -20.96 -13.94
N PRO A 345 25.94 -21.81 -14.96
CA PRO A 345 24.88 -22.32 -15.83
C PRO A 345 23.81 -23.13 -15.10
N MET A 346 24.16 -23.72 -13.95
CA MET A 346 23.24 -24.49 -13.10
C MET A 346 22.15 -23.61 -12.44
N HIS A 347 22.35 -22.29 -12.32
CA HIS A 347 21.43 -21.35 -11.67
C HIS A 347 20.61 -20.52 -12.68
N LYS A 348 20.38 -21.07 -13.88
CA LYS A 348 19.77 -20.34 -15.01
C LYS A 348 18.45 -19.64 -14.65
N GLU A 349 17.54 -20.31 -13.97
CA GLU A 349 16.24 -19.75 -13.61
C GLU A 349 16.36 -18.56 -12.66
N LEU A 350 17.22 -18.69 -11.64
CA LEU A 350 17.48 -17.64 -10.65
C LEU A 350 18.13 -16.41 -11.30
N ILE A 351 19.16 -16.63 -12.13
CA ILE A 351 19.86 -15.55 -12.84
C ILE A 351 18.90 -14.84 -13.80
N SER A 352 18.06 -15.57 -14.52
CA SER A 352 17.10 -14.96 -15.45
C SER A 352 16.07 -14.07 -14.76
N ARG A 353 15.76 -14.34 -13.48
CA ARG A 353 14.85 -13.51 -12.67
C ARG A 353 15.50 -12.24 -12.12
N PHE A 354 16.78 -12.30 -11.75
CA PHE A 354 17.44 -11.25 -10.98
C PHE A 354 18.67 -10.64 -11.67
N SER A 355 18.75 -10.67 -13.00
CA SER A 355 19.80 -9.96 -13.73
C SER A 355 19.20 -9.04 -14.79
N ILE A 356 19.99 -8.07 -15.22
CA ILE A 356 19.62 -7.03 -16.20
C ILE A 356 20.34 -7.30 -17.52
#